data_AF-A0A0G1J6U9-F1
#
_entry.id   AF-A0A0G1J6U9-F1
#
_cell.length_a   1.000
_cell.length_b   1.000
_cell.length_c   1.000
_cell.angle_alpha   90.00
_cell.angle_beta   90.00
_cell.angle_gamma   90.00
#
_symmetry.space_group_name_H-M   'P 1'
#
loop_
_entity.id
_entity.type
_entity.pdbx_description
1 polymer ?
#
loop_
_entity_poly.entity_id
_entity_poly.type
_entity_poly.pdbx_seq_one_letter_code
_entity_poly.pdbx_strand_id
1 'polypeptide(L)' 'MTRYTVTVKPKKSQSQVELIDRDHLIVSVKEPPVDGRANSGVIIALAKHFSISPNKINIVSG' A
#
# COMPACT_ATOMS: atom_id res chain seq x y z
N MET A 1 -5.90 2.00 17.60
CA MET A 1 -5.89 1.83 16.14
C MET A 1 -4.80 2.73 15.58
N THR A 2 -3.82 2.17 14.87
CA THR A 2 -2.77 2.96 14.20
C THR A 2 -3.24 3.27 12.78
N ARG A 3 -3.09 4.52 12.33
CA ARG A 3 -3.55 4.97 11.01
C ARG A 3 -2.36 5.54 10.25
N TYR A 4 -2.19 5.09 9.02
CA TYR A 4 -1.12 5.55 8.13
C TYR A 4 -1.73 6.29 6.95
N THR A 5 -1.07 7.36 6.52
CA THR A 5 -1.35 8.03 5.25
C THR A 5 -0.50 7.35 4.18
N VAL A 6 -1.15 6.79 3.16
CA VAL A 6 -0.47 6.04 2.10
C VAL A 6 -0.63 6.78 0.77
N THR A 7 0.48 7.15 0.16
CA THR A 7 0.51 7.69 -1.21
C THR A 7 0.82 6.55 -2.19
N VAL A 8 -0.16 6.21 -3.03
CA VAL A 8 -0.03 5.12 -4.00
C VAL A 8 0.54 5.64 -5.33
N LYS A 9 1.63 5.04 -5.79
CA LYS A 9 2.23 5.28 -7.11
C LYS A 9 2.05 4.04 -8.00
N PRO A 10 0.97 3.96 -8.78
CA PRO A 10 0.72 2.81 -9.64
C PRO A 10 1.60 2.83 -10.90
N LYS A 11 1.55 1.75 -11.69
CA LYS A 11 2.30 1.55 -12.95
C LYS A 11 3.82 1.62 -12.78
N LYS A 12 4.34 1.16 -11.63
CA LYS A 12 5.78 1.05 -11.39
C LYS A 12 6.32 -0.30 -11.85
N SER A 13 7.61 -0.36 -12.18
CA SER A 13 8.25 -1.62 -12.60
C SER A 13 8.40 -2.62 -11.44
N GLN A 14 8.42 -2.13 -10.19
CA GLN A 14 8.61 -2.90 -8.97
C GLN A 14 7.64 -2.43 -7.88
N SER A 15 7.20 -3.38 -7.05
CA SER A 15 6.37 -3.09 -5.88
C SER A 15 7.28 -2.78 -4.69
N GLN A 16 7.15 -1.61 -4.10
CA GLN A 16 8.02 -1.14 -3.02
C GLN A 16 7.23 -0.28 -2.03
N VAL A 17 7.60 -0.38 -0.75
CA VAL A 17 7.06 0.45 0.33
C VAL A 17 8.20 1.28 0.91
N GLU A 18 8.00 2.60 0.96
CA GLU A 18 8.94 3.56 1.53
C GLU A 18 8.25 4.32 2.67
N LEU A 19 8.91 4.36 3.83
CA LEU A 19 8.49 5.20 4.95
C LEU A 19 9.14 6.58 4.79
N ILE A 20 8.32 7.63 4.59
CA ILE A 20 8.83 9.01 4.43
C ILE A 20 8.82 9.73 5.78
N ASP A 21 7.83 9.45 6.61
CA ASP A 21 7.64 10.08 7.92
C ASP A 21 7.02 9.06 8.89
N ARG A 22 6.81 9.42 10.16
CA ARG A 22 6.29 8.53 11.22
C ARG A 22 5.06 7.74 10.79
N ASP A 23 4.11 8.40 10.14
CA ASP A 23 2.83 7.80 9.72
C ASP A 23 2.58 7.89 8.21
N HIS A 24 3.57 8.34 7.41
CA HIS A 24 3.42 8.54 5.97
C HIS A 24 4.24 7.53 5.17
N LEU A 25 3.56 6.81 4.28
CA LEU A 25 4.13 5.76 3.43
C LEU A 25 3.93 6.10 1.95
N ILE A 26 4.93 5.89 1.12
CA ILE A 26 4.75 5.74 -0.33
C ILE A 26 4.71 4.26 -0.67
N VAL A 27 3.68 3.85 -1.39
CA VAL A 27 3.56 2.50 -1.91
C VAL A 27 3.56 2.55 -3.42
N SER A 28 4.62 2.01 -4.02
CA SER A 28 4.72 1.79 -5.45
C SER A 28 4.15 0.42 -5.78
N VAL A 29 3.23 0.35 -6.75
CA VAL A 29 2.63 -0.91 -7.23
C VAL A 29 2.76 -1.04 -8.74
N LYS A 30 2.88 -2.27 -9.23
CA LYS A 30 2.91 -2.53 -10.67
C LYS A 30 1.53 -2.44 -11.28
N GLU A 31 0.54 -2.83 -10.49
CA GLU A 31 -0.84 -2.95 -10.88
C GLU A 31 -1.39 -1.57 -11.27
N PRO A 32 -2.18 -1.50 -12.37
CA PRO A 32 -2.82 -0.26 -12.75
C PRO A 32 -3.92 0.11 -11.74
N PRO A 33 -4.27 1.40 -11.60
CA PRO A 33 -5.36 1.85 -10.73
C PRO A 33 -6.72 1.65 -11.42
N VAL A 34 -6.95 0.45 -11.94
CA VAL A 34 -8.15 0.08 -12.71
C VAL A 34 -8.81 -1.10 -11.99
N ASP A 35 -10.11 -0.97 -11.71
CA ASP A 35 -10.94 -1.97 -11.04
C ASP A 35 -10.48 -2.37 -9.63
N GLY A 36 -9.90 -1.44 -8.87
CA GLY A 36 -9.44 -1.74 -7.50
C GLY A 36 -8.22 -2.68 -7.42
N ARG A 37 -7.62 -3.05 -8.55
CA ARG A 37 -6.42 -3.92 -8.59
C ARG A 37 -5.20 -3.30 -7.90
N ALA A 38 -5.07 -1.97 -7.96
CA ALA A 38 -4.06 -1.24 -7.20
C ALA A 38 -4.24 -1.41 -5.68
N ASN A 39 -5.49 -1.46 -5.17
CA ASN A 39 -5.75 -1.60 -3.74
C ASN A 39 -5.24 -2.95 -3.22
N SER A 40 -5.50 -4.03 -3.96
CA SER A 40 -4.97 -5.36 -3.63
C SER A 40 -3.43 -5.36 -3.65
N GLY A 41 -2.82 -4.74 -4.66
CA GLY A 41 -1.36 -4.59 -4.73
C GLY A 41 -0.79 -3.83 -3.54
N VAL A 42 -1.45 -2.74 -3.12
CA VAL A 42 -1.07 -1.93 -1.95
C VAL A 42 -1.18 -2.74 -0.67
N ILE A 43 -2.29 -3.45 -0.46
CA ILE A 43 -2.50 -4.29 0.72
C ILE A 43 -1.41 -5.37 0.80
N ILE A 44 -1.09 -6.04 -0.31
CA ILE A 44 -0.05 -7.08 -0.34
C ILE A 44 1.34 -6.48 -0.04
N ALA A 45 1.65 -5.32 -0.61
CA ALA A 45 2.92 -4.64 -0.37
C ALA A 45 3.08 -4.22 1.10
N LEU A 46 2.04 -3.62 1.68
CA LEU A 46 2.01 -3.23 3.09
C LEU A 46 2.05 -4.45 4.03
N ALA A 47 1.31 -5.51 3.71
CA ALA A 47 1.31 -6.75 4.49
C ALA A 47 2.72 -7.36 4.57
N LYS A 48 3.44 -7.38 3.45
CA LYS A 48 4.84 -7.82 3.41
C LYS A 48 5.76 -6.89 4.20
N HIS A 49 5.60 -5.58 4.07
CA HIS A 49 6.43 -4.61 4.79
C HIS A 49 6.28 -4.72 6.30
N PHE A 50 5.03 -4.85 6.79
CA PHE A 50 4.74 -4.99 8.22
C PHE A 50 4.79 -6.42 8.74
N SER A 51 5.04 -7.41 7.87
CA SER A 51 4.98 -8.85 8.20
C SER A 51 3.67 -9.25 8.90
N ILE A 52 2.53 -8.73 8.42
CA ILE A 52 1.19 -9.03 8.93
C ILE A 52 0.30 -9.63 7.83
N SER A 53 -0.81 -10.25 8.25
CA SER A 53 -1.80 -10.74 7.30
C SER A 53 -2.48 -9.59 6.54
N PRO A 54 -2.69 -9.72 5.21
CA PRO A 54 -3.47 -8.77 4.40
C PRO A 54 -4.84 -8.41 5.00
N ASN A 55 -5.53 -9.37 5.63
CA ASN A 55 -6.84 -9.15 6.26
C ASN A 55 -6.79 -8.23 7.49
N LYS A 56 -5.60 -7.99 8.06
CA LYS A 56 -5.42 -7.02 9.15
C LYS A 56 -5.24 -5.59 8.65
N ILE A 57 -5.18 -5.40 7.33
CA ILE A 57 -5.03 -4.08 6.70
C ILE A 57 -6.38 -3.70 6.13
N ASN A 58 -6.89 -2.55 6.55
CA ASN A 58 -8.13 -2.00 6.03
C ASN A 58 -7.87 -0.63 5.41
N ILE A 59 -8.35 -0.42 4.18
CA ILE A 59 -8.30 0.89 3.53
C ILE A 59 -9.50 1.68 4.02
N VAL A 60 -9.26 2.73 4.80
CA VAL A 60 -10.32 3.54 5.40
C VAL A 60 -10.86 4.59 4.42
N SER A 61 -10.00 5.09 3.54
CA SER A 61 -10.31 6.16 2.57
C SER A 61 -9.30 6.16 1.44
N GLY A 62 -9.74 6.38 0.21
CA GLY A 62 -8.91 6.44 -1.00
C GLY A 62 -9.69 6.90 -2.21
#